data_AF-A0AAJ4NLL4-F1
#
_entry.id   AF-A0AAJ4NLL4-F1
#
_cell.length_a   1.000
_cell.length_b   1.000
_cell.length_c   1.000
_cell.angle_alpha   90.00
_cell.angle_beta   90.00
_cell.angle_gamma   90.00
#
_symmetry.space_group_name_H-M   'P 1'
#
loop_
_entity.id
_entity.type
_entity.pdbx_description
1 polymer ?
#
loop_
_entity_poly.entity_id
_entity_poly.type
_entity_poly.pdbx_seq_one_letter_code
_entity_poly.pdbx_strand_id
1 'polypeptide(L)'
;MIKDNVVYRVIKLNLSLAVFIICLGAIDAIFGSREIAKNIVNFGIFLIIVTPVLRILLELIFFIKAKNYTYILICLILFLIIAVSIVC
;
A
#
# COMPACT_ATOMS: atom_id res chain seq x y z
N MET A 1 -3.20 -17.47 -11.85
CA MET A 1 -4.50 -16.95 -12.35
C MET A 1 -5.44 -16.48 -11.23
N ILE A 2 -5.94 -17.31 -10.31
CA ILE A 2 -6.85 -16.84 -9.24
C ILE A 2 -6.13 -15.94 -8.23
N LYS A 3 -4.90 -16.31 -7.83
CA LYS A 3 -4.05 -15.55 -6.90
C LYS A 3 -3.77 -14.13 -7.38
N ASP A 4 -3.35 -14.00 -8.64
CA ASP A 4 -3.00 -12.70 -9.24
C ASP A 4 -4.20 -11.76 -9.31
N ASN A 5 -5.40 -12.32 -9.54
CA ASN A 5 -6.64 -11.55 -9.59
C ASN A 5 -7.05 -11.00 -8.21
N VAL A 6 -6.85 -11.76 -7.14
CA VAL A 6 -7.13 -11.29 -5.76
C VAL A 6 -6.14 -10.21 -5.35
N VAL A 7 -4.84 -10.43 -5.54
CA VAL A 7 -3.80 -9.45 -5.21
C VAL A 7 -4.00 -8.17 -6.01
N TYR A 8 -4.27 -8.28 -7.30
CA TYR A 8 -4.58 -7.14 -8.16
C TYR A 8 -5.81 -6.36 -7.68
N ARG A 9 -6.89 -7.05 -7.30
CA ARG A 9 -8.11 -6.41 -6.83
C ARG A 9 -7.89 -5.65 -5.51
N VAL A 10 -7.15 -6.23 -4.56
CA VAL A 10 -6.84 -5.58 -3.28
C VAL A 10 -5.96 -4.34 -3.49
N ILE A 11 -4.92 -4.44 -4.31
CA ILE A 11 -4.04 -3.30 -4.63
C ILE A 11 -4.81 -2.20 -5.34
N LYS A 12 -5.64 -2.55 -6.34
CA LYS A 12 -6.45 -1.59 -7.08
C LYS A 12 -7.43 -0.84 -6.16
N LEU A 13 -8.05 -1.56 -5.22
CA LEU A 13 -8.93 -0.95 -4.20
C LEU A 13 -8.14 0.02 -3.32
N ASN A 14 -7.00 -0.39 -2.77
CA ASN A 14 -6.19 0.46 -1.90
C ASN A 14 -5.75 1.74 -2.62
N LEU A 15 -5.26 1.60 -3.85
CA LEU A 15 -4.82 2.73 -4.67
C LEU A 15 -6.00 3.66 -5.02
N SER A 16 -7.16 3.11 -5.38
CA SER A 16 -8.36 3.91 -5.65
C SER A 16 -8.81 4.68 -4.42
N LEU A 17 -8.73 4.08 -3.23
CA LEU A 17 -9.06 4.71 -1.96
C LEU A 17 -8.07 5.83 -1.63
N ALA A 18 -6.78 5.58 -1.83
CA ALA A 18 -5.73 6.58 -1.63
C ALA A 18 -5.93 7.81 -2.53
N VAL A 19 -6.18 7.59 -3.83
CA VAL A 19 -6.45 8.66 -4.79
C VAL A 19 -7.71 9.44 -4.40
N PHE A 20 -8.77 8.74 -3.98
CA PHE A 20 -10.01 9.38 -3.54
C PHE A 20 -9.79 10.29 -2.32
N ILE A 21 -9.03 9.83 -1.34
CA ILE A 21 -8.67 10.61 -0.14
C ILE A 21 -7.83 11.83 -0.51
N ILE A 22 -6.86 11.69 -1.42
CA ILE A 22 -6.05 12.82 -1.90
C ILE A 22 -6.94 13.86 -2.60
N CYS A 23 -7.89 13.41 -3.44
CA CYS A 23 -8.84 14.32 -4.08
C CYS A 23 -9.70 15.06 -3.06
N LEU A 24 -10.21 14.37 -2.01
CA LEU A 24 -10.95 15.03 -0.93
C LEU A 24 -10.09 16.05 -0.20
N GLY A 25 -8.84 15.70 0.14
CA GLY A 25 -7.90 16.61 0.78
C GLY A 25 -7.56 17.82 -0.10
N ALA A 26 -7.48 17.64 -1.42
CA ALA A 26 -7.25 18.72 -2.37
C ALA A 26 -8.47 19.65 -2.50
N ILE A 27 -9.70 19.11 -2.46
CA ILE A 27 -10.92 19.92 -2.44
C ILE A 27 -10.99 20.72 -1.13
N ASP A 28 -10.68 20.08 0.00
CA ASP A 28 -10.64 20.72 1.32
C ASP A 28 -9.54 21.81 1.38
N ALA A 29 -8.43 21.64 0.66
CA ALA A 29 -7.38 22.66 0.55
C ALA A 29 -7.85 23.95 -0.15
N ILE A 30 -8.86 23.84 -1.04
CA ILE A 30 -9.39 24.96 -1.82
C ILE A 30 -10.51 25.69 -1.06
N PHE A 31 -11.34 24.95 -0.31
CA PHE A 31 -12.54 25.49 0.35
C PHE A 31 -12.43 25.64 1.88
N GLY A 32 -11.49 24.95 2.53
CA GLY A 32 -11.41 24.77 3.98
C GLY A 32 -10.09 25.20 4.63
N SER A 33 -9.83 24.68 5.83
CA SER A 33 -8.63 24.99 6.63
C SER A 33 -7.41 24.24 6.10
N ARG A 34 -6.35 24.98 5.74
CA ARG A 34 -5.09 24.43 5.19
C ARG A 34 -4.43 23.33 6.04
N GLU A 35 -4.63 23.37 7.35
CA GLU A 35 -4.12 22.37 8.31
C GLU A 35 -4.78 20.99 8.10
N ILE A 36 -6.11 20.96 7.98
CA ILE A 36 -6.89 19.72 7.83
C ILE A 36 -6.61 19.09 6.46
N ALA A 37 -6.62 19.93 5.42
CA ALA A 37 -6.28 19.51 4.07
C ALA A 37 -4.89 18.88 3.96
N LYS A 38 -3.86 19.48 4.59
CA LYS A 38 -2.51 18.90 4.66
C LYS A 38 -2.52 17.51 5.32
N ASN A 39 -3.24 17.35 6.42
CA ASN A 39 -3.33 16.07 7.11
C ASN A 39 -4.01 14.99 6.26
N ILE A 40 -5.09 15.33 5.55
CA ILE A 40 -5.81 14.41 4.67
C ILE A 40 -4.93 14.00 3.49
N VAL A 41 -4.23 14.95 2.85
CA VAL A 41 -3.33 14.64 1.74
C VAL A 41 -2.15 13.78 2.21
N ASN A 42 -1.53 14.09 3.36
CA ASN A 42 -0.48 13.24 3.92
C ASN A 42 -0.97 11.82 4.22
N PHE A 43 -2.20 11.66 4.70
CA PHE A 43 -2.80 10.34 4.92
C PHE A 43 -2.99 9.58 3.60
N GLY A 44 -3.43 10.26 2.54
CA GLY A 44 -3.53 9.69 1.20
C GLY A 44 -2.18 9.25 0.63
N ILE A 45 -1.13 10.06 0.81
CA ILE A 45 0.24 9.71 0.41
C ILE A 45 0.76 8.51 1.21
N PHE A 46 0.50 8.47 2.52
CA PHE A 46 0.86 7.33 3.36
C PHE A 46 0.23 6.02 2.86
N LEU A 47 -1.05 6.04 2.47
CA LEU A 47 -1.72 4.88 1.86
C LEU A 47 -1.03 4.41 0.56
N ILE A 48 -0.51 5.33 -0.26
CA ILE A 48 0.26 4.98 -1.46
C ILE A 48 1.57 4.28 -1.07
N ILE A 49 2.31 4.81 -0.10
CA ILE A 49 3.58 4.23 0.38
C ILE A 49 3.37 2.87 1.05
N VAL A 50 2.25 2.65 1.73
CA VAL A 50 1.90 1.36 2.34
C VAL A 50 1.46 0.31 1.30
N THR A 51 1.07 0.72 0.09
CA THR A 51 0.64 -0.20 -0.99
C THR A 51 1.68 -1.28 -1.34
N PRO A 52 2.97 -0.97 -1.57
CA PRO A 52 3.99 -1.99 -1.80
C PRO A 52 4.18 -2.95 -0.60
N VAL A 53 4.00 -2.47 0.62
CA VAL A 53 4.06 -3.30 1.84
C VAL A 53 2.89 -4.29 1.86
N LEU A 54 1.67 -3.82 1.60
CA LEU A 54 0.46 -4.65 1.46
C LEU A 54 0.62 -5.71 0.37
N ARG A 55 1.24 -5.36 -0.77
CA ARG A 55 1.51 -6.30 -1.87
C ARG A 55 2.38 -7.46 -1.41
N ILE A 56 3.48 -7.19 -0.72
CA ILE A 56 4.40 -8.23 -0.24
C ILE A 56 3.76 -9.08 0.85
N LEU A 57 2.99 -8.47 1.77
CA LEU A 57 2.25 -9.22 2.79
C LEU A 57 1.24 -10.19 2.18
N LEU A 58 0.49 -9.75 1.17
CA LEU A 58 -0.45 -10.63 0.47
C LEU A 58 0.29 -11.77 -0.23
N GLU A 59 1.36 -11.49 -0.95
CA GLU A 59 2.18 -12.51 -1.60
C GLU A 59 2.74 -13.51 -0.57
N LEU A 60 3.23 -13.03 0.57
CA LEU A 60 3.75 -13.85 1.67
C LEU A 60 2.68 -14.81 2.21
N ILE A 61 1.46 -14.32 2.50
CA ILE A 61 0.35 -15.15 2.99
C ILE A 61 0.03 -16.28 1.99
N PHE A 62 0.01 -15.96 0.68
CA PHE A 62 -0.21 -16.96 -0.36
C PHE A 62 0.93 -17.99 -0.45
N PHE A 63 2.19 -17.57 -0.32
CA PHE A 63 3.34 -18.48 -0.38
C PHE A 63 3.46 -19.36 0.85
N ILE A 64 3.10 -18.86 2.03
CA ILE A 64 2.98 -19.65 3.27
C ILE A 64 1.93 -20.75 3.07
N LYS A 65 0.75 -20.40 2.52
CA LYS A 65 -0.31 -21.38 2.24
C LYS A 65 0.12 -22.43 1.20
N ALA A 66 0.98 -22.05 0.25
CA ALA A 66 1.53 -22.93 -0.78
C ALA A 66 2.75 -23.76 -0.30
N LYS A 67 3.21 -23.63 0.95
CA LYS A 67 4.41 -24.28 1.52
C LYS A 67 5.69 -24.12 0.66
N ASN A 68 5.81 -23.03 -0.08
CA ASN A 68 6.91 -22.83 -1.02
C ASN A 68 8.00 -21.96 -0.38
N TYR A 69 8.91 -22.60 0.35
CA TYR A 69 9.90 -21.95 1.23
C TYR A 69 10.85 -20.97 0.51
N THR A 70 11.21 -21.23 -0.74
CA THR A 70 12.08 -20.35 -1.54
C THR A 70 11.46 -18.98 -1.76
N TYR A 71 10.16 -18.94 -2.07
CA TYR A 71 9.45 -17.69 -2.35
C TYR A 71 9.12 -16.91 -1.07
N ILE A 72 8.90 -17.61 0.04
CA ILE A 72 8.75 -16.99 1.37
C ILE A 72 10.03 -16.20 1.72
N LEU A 73 11.20 -16.79 1.49
CA LEU A 73 12.49 -16.18 1.80
C LEU A 73 12.74 -14.92 0.95
N ILE A 74 12.41 -14.97 -0.35
CA ILE A 74 12.51 -13.81 -1.26
C ILE A 74 11.55 -12.69 -0.82
N CYS A 75 10.29 -13.00 -0.47
CA CYS A 75 9.35 -12.01 0.06
C CYS A 75 9.86 -11.34 1.33
N LEU A 76 10.51 -12.10 2.22
CA LEU A 76 11.09 -11.59 3.47
C LEU A 76 12.22 -10.60 3.21
N ILE A 77 13.11 -10.90 2.26
CA ILE A 77 14.19 -9.99 1.83
C ILE A 77 13.60 -8.71 1.24
N LEU A 78 12.61 -8.82 0.35
CA LEU A 78 11.91 -7.67 -0.23
C LEU A 78 11.24 -6.80 0.83
N PHE A 79 10.60 -7.42 1.83
CA PHE A 79 10.02 -6.70 2.95
C PHE A 79 11.09 -5.93 3.74
N LEU A 80 12.25 -6.55 3.96
CA LEU A 80 13.37 -5.93 4.67
C LEU A 80 13.96 -4.75 3.89
N ILE A 81 14.13 -4.87 2.57
CA ILE A 81 14.60 -3.77 1.71
C ILE A 81 13.65 -2.57 1.79
N ILE A 82 12.33 -2.81 1.75
CA ILE A 82 11.35 -1.73 1.84
C ILE A 82 11.33 -1.11 3.23
N ALA A 83 11.46 -1.92 4.29
CA ALA A 83 11.56 -1.42 5.65
C ALA A 83 12.79 -0.50 5.80
N VAL A 84 13.95 -0.90 5.27
CA VAL A 84 15.15 -0.05 5.27
C VAL A 84 14.92 1.22 4.44
N SER A 85 14.29 1.11 3.26
CA SER A 85 14.00 2.26 2.39
C SER A 85 12.99 3.26 2.97
N ILE A 86 12.17 2.87 3.94
CA ILE A 86 11.24 3.77 4.64
C ILE A 86 11.94 4.45 5.83
N VAL A 87 12.92 3.77 6.44
CA VAL A 87 13.62 4.22 7.65
C VAL A 87 14.87 5.08 7.34
N CYS A 88 15.61 4.76 6.28
CA CYS A 88 16.75 5.54 5.77
C CYS A 88 16.29 6.52 4.68
#